data_AF-A0A5B7UUM2-F1
#
_entry.id   AF-A0A5B7UUM2-F1
#
_cell.length_a   1.000
_cell.length_b   1.000
_cell.length_c   1.000
_cell.angle_alpha   90.00
_cell.angle_beta   90.00
_cell.angle_gamma   90.00
#
_symmetry.space_group_name_H-M   'P 1'
#
loop_
_entity.id
_entity.type
_entity.pdbx_description
1 polymer ?
#
loop_
_entity_poly.entity_id
_entity_poly.type
_entity_poly.pdbx_seq_one_letter_code
_entity_poly.pdbx_strand_id
1 'polypeptide(L)'
;MTHPTTRRTLLRGSAATAALATAGLAARPAAAHADAPRKPGAGGPRIGILLYDGYSLLDPTGPAEVLSRLPGASVTMVAERRGPVRTDTGDVAVVADRSLAEAGRLDVLLVPGAGNRGVIAAMENQTLLKWIRATDRHTRFTTSVCTGSLVLAAAGLLDGRRATTYWASAEYLEKTYDVTYVPERFVESGKFITSAGVSAGLDMALHLAARLTDDDTARAIQLAVEYDPRPPFDSGDWRRASAELKARALKLLEDSQV
;
A
#
# COMPACT_ATOMS: atom_id res chain seq x y z
N MET A 1 -39.95 12.89 40.55
CA MET A 1 -40.52 12.74 39.19
C MET A 1 -39.36 12.49 38.22
N THR A 2 -39.46 11.38 37.49
CA THR A 2 -38.81 11.03 36.21
C THR A 2 -37.28 10.89 36.09
N HIS A 3 -36.90 9.71 35.58
CA HIS A 3 -35.58 9.07 35.42
C HIS A 3 -34.52 9.83 34.58
N PRO A 4 -33.25 9.39 34.72
CA PRO A 4 -32.46 9.06 33.53
C PRO A 4 -31.93 7.61 33.54
N THR A 5 -32.18 6.94 32.42
CA THR A 5 -31.74 5.59 32.05
C THR A 5 -30.27 5.63 31.61
N THR A 6 -29.37 4.91 32.28
CA THR A 6 -27.98 4.70 31.83
C THR A 6 -27.79 3.29 31.30
N ARG A 7 -27.42 3.14 30.02
CA ARG A 7 -26.98 1.88 29.42
C ARG A 7 -25.59 1.52 29.96
N ARG A 8 -25.55 0.60 30.93
CA ARG A 8 -24.33 -0.11 31.37
C ARG A 8 -24.50 -1.60 31.08
N THR A 9 -24.05 -2.08 29.93
CA THR A 9 -23.75 -3.51 29.74
C THR A 9 -22.77 -3.71 28.58
N LEU A 10 -21.48 -3.84 28.88
CA LEU A 10 -20.56 -4.68 28.11
C LEU A 10 -19.71 -5.48 29.11
N LEU A 11 -20.27 -6.65 29.42
CA LEU A 11 -19.67 -7.94 29.76
C LEU A 11 -18.29 -7.99 30.44
N ARG A 12 -18.33 -8.34 31.73
CA ARG A 12 -17.35 -9.24 32.39
C ARG A 12 -17.87 -10.68 32.33
N GLY A 13 -16.98 -11.63 32.08
CA GLY A 13 -17.16 -13.07 32.28
C GLY A 13 -15.85 -13.77 31.93
N SER A 14 -14.95 -13.96 32.89
CA SER A 14 -14.80 -15.08 33.84
C SER A 14 -13.91 -16.20 33.29
N ALA A 15 -12.79 -16.40 34.00
CA ALA A 15 -11.75 -17.39 33.77
C ALA A 15 -12.24 -18.82 34.05
N ALA A 16 -11.72 -19.78 33.30
CA ALA A 16 -11.77 -21.21 33.62
C ALA A 16 -10.41 -21.86 33.29
N THR A 17 -9.98 -22.72 34.20
CA THR A 17 -8.64 -23.31 34.34
C THR A 17 -8.37 -24.44 33.34
N ALA A 18 -7.09 -24.65 33.06
CA ALA A 18 -6.51 -25.54 32.06
C ALA A 18 -6.71 -27.05 32.28
N ALA A 19 -6.79 -27.79 31.17
CA ALA A 19 -6.41 -29.20 31.08
C ALA A 19 -5.53 -29.39 29.83
N LEU A 20 -4.30 -29.86 30.03
CA LEU A 20 -3.36 -30.20 28.94
C LEU A 20 -3.75 -31.53 28.30
N ALA A 21 -4.04 -31.50 27.01
CA ALA A 21 -4.04 -32.67 26.14
C ALA A 21 -3.03 -32.45 25.02
N THR A 22 -1.92 -33.18 25.05
CA THR A 22 -0.91 -33.22 24.00
C THR A 22 -1.40 -34.09 22.85
N ALA A 23 -2.01 -33.47 21.84
CA ALA A 23 -2.26 -34.09 20.55
C ALA A 23 -1.43 -33.35 19.50
N GLY A 24 -0.56 -34.07 18.79
CA GLY A 24 0.30 -33.50 17.76
C GLY A 24 -0.51 -32.84 16.65
N LEU A 25 -0.40 -31.52 16.52
CA LEU A 25 -0.89 -30.82 15.34
C LEU A 25 0.14 -30.96 14.22
N ALA A 26 -0.08 -31.93 13.35
CA ALA A 26 0.35 -31.76 11.96
C ALA A 26 -0.34 -30.49 11.43
N ALA A 27 0.45 -29.50 11.03
CA ALA A 27 -0.07 -28.28 10.42
C ALA A 27 -0.91 -28.67 9.20
N ARG A 28 -2.23 -28.50 9.30
CA ARG A 28 -3.11 -28.59 8.13
C ARG A 28 -2.66 -27.50 7.15
N PRO A 29 -2.52 -27.79 5.85
CA PRO A 29 -2.32 -26.73 4.89
C PRO A 29 -3.50 -25.76 5.07
N ALA A 30 -3.19 -24.47 5.21
CA ALA A 30 -4.21 -23.43 5.20
C ALA A 30 -5.06 -23.68 3.95
N ALA A 31 -6.32 -24.04 4.16
CA ALA A 31 -7.25 -24.23 3.07
C ALA A 31 -7.17 -22.95 2.23
N ALA A 32 -6.85 -23.10 0.94
CA ALA A 32 -7.01 -22.03 -0.02
C ALA A 32 -8.37 -21.39 0.28
N HIS A 33 -8.41 -20.08 0.53
CA HIS A 33 -9.66 -19.34 0.53
C HIS A 33 -10.22 -19.45 -0.89
N ALA A 34 -10.90 -20.57 -1.13
CA ALA A 34 -11.78 -20.80 -2.25
C ALA A 34 -12.79 -19.67 -2.23
N ASP A 35 -13.00 -19.10 -3.42
CA ASP A 35 -13.83 -17.93 -3.70
C ASP A 35 -14.93 -17.72 -2.65
N ALA A 36 -14.70 -16.81 -1.70
CA ALA A 36 -15.80 -16.20 -1.00
C ALA A 36 -16.71 -15.58 -2.09
N PRO A 37 -18.02 -15.83 -2.07
CA PRO A 37 -18.91 -15.36 -3.10
C PRO A 37 -18.80 -13.84 -3.18
N ARG A 38 -18.28 -13.37 -4.33
CA ARG A 38 -18.20 -11.97 -4.69
C ARG A 38 -19.59 -11.37 -4.51
N LYS A 39 -19.73 -10.23 -3.81
CA LYS A 39 -20.99 -9.48 -3.80
C LYS A 39 -21.45 -9.32 -5.26
N PRO A 40 -22.57 -9.92 -5.69
CA PRO A 40 -23.04 -9.76 -7.05
C PRO A 40 -23.47 -8.29 -7.23
N GLY A 41 -22.86 -7.56 -8.15
CA GLY A 41 -23.43 -6.32 -8.70
C GLY A 41 -22.79 -4.95 -8.37
N ALA A 42 -21.56 -4.85 -7.85
CA ALA A 42 -21.01 -3.53 -7.55
C ALA A 42 -20.23 -2.93 -8.75
N GLY A 43 -20.83 -1.99 -9.49
CA GLY A 43 -20.23 -1.30 -10.65
C GLY A 43 -19.09 -0.32 -10.33
N GLY A 44 -18.34 -0.54 -9.24
CA GLY A 44 -17.23 0.32 -8.81
C GLY A 44 -15.85 -0.15 -9.32
N PRO A 45 -14.79 0.61 -9.01
CA PRO A 45 -13.45 0.37 -9.56
C PRO A 45 -12.80 -0.90 -9.01
N ARG A 46 -12.10 -1.62 -9.88
CA ARG A 46 -11.24 -2.77 -9.54
C ARG A 46 -9.82 -2.30 -9.26
N ILE A 47 -9.36 -2.47 -8.03
CA ILE A 47 -8.11 -1.92 -7.52
C ILE A 47 -7.19 -3.09 -7.19
N GLY A 48 -6.10 -3.22 -7.94
CA GLY A 48 -5.04 -4.19 -7.65
C GLY A 48 -3.87 -3.50 -6.96
N ILE A 49 -3.50 -4.03 -5.80
CA ILE A 49 -2.35 -3.55 -5.03
C ILE A 49 -1.30 -4.64 -5.09
N LEU A 50 -0.15 -4.31 -5.68
CA LEU A 50 0.94 -5.24 -5.81
C LEU A 50 1.60 -5.51 -4.45
N LEU A 51 2.00 -6.75 -4.20
CA LEU A 51 2.90 -7.16 -3.15
C LEU A 51 4.07 -7.91 -3.80
N TYR A 52 5.28 -7.64 -3.32
CA TYR A 52 6.49 -8.37 -3.66
C TYR A 52 7.39 -8.44 -2.43
N ASP A 53 8.26 -9.45 -2.37
CA ASP A 53 9.09 -9.69 -1.19
C ASP A 53 9.90 -8.45 -0.79
N GLY A 54 9.88 -8.11 0.50
CA GLY A 54 10.58 -6.96 1.04
C GLY A 54 9.89 -5.60 0.80
N TYR A 55 8.58 -5.58 0.52
CA TYR A 55 7.80 -4.32 0.44
C TYR A 55 7.68 -3.63 1.82
N SER A 56 7.51 -2.31 1.83
CA SER A 56 7.28 -1.55 3.07
C SER A 56 5.81 -1.63 3.48
N LEU A 57 5.52 -2.07 4.72
CA LEU A 57 4.16 -2.49 5.14
C LEU A 57 3.04 -1.47 4.86
N LEU A 58 3.27 -0.19 5.16
CA LEU A 58 2.23 0.84 5.05
C LEU A 58 1.93 1.23 3.60
N ASP A 59 2.89 1.04 2.69
CA ASP A 59 2.78 1.45 1.29
C ASP A 59 1.59 0.80 0.56
N PRO A 60 1.31 -0.52 0.68
CA PRO A 60 0.09 -1.10 0.16
C PRO A 60 -1.10 -0.94 1.11
N THR A 61 -0.89 -1.05 2.42
CA THR A 61 -2.00 -1.18 3.39
C THR A 61 -2.68 0.16 3.71
N GLY A 62 -1.94 1.26 3.75
CA GLY A 62 -2.50 2.60 3.94
C GLY A 62 -3.48 2.98 2.82
N PRO A 63 -3.07 2.94 1.55
CA PRO A 63 -3.99 3.14 0.43
C PRO A 63 -5.14 2.14 0.40
N ALA A 64 -4.91 0.86 0.75
CA ALA A 64 -5.97 -0.14 0.80
C ALA A 64 -7.09 0.24 1.80
N GLU A 65 -6.72 0.79 2.96
CA GLU A 65 -7.67 1.24 3.98
C GLU A 65 -8.60 2.33 3.45
N VAL A 66 -8.10 3.27 2.66
CA VAL A 66 -8.90 4.34 2.04
C VAL A 66 -9.72 3.80 0.87
N LEU A 67 -9.07 3.14 -0.09
CA LEU A 67 -9.66 2.77 -1.37
C LEU A 67 -10.74 1.69 -1.27
N SER A 68 -10.70 0.86 -0.22
CA SER A 68 -11.73 -0.16 0.02
C SER A 68 -13.09 0.42 0.49
N ARG A 69 -13.15 1.70 0.83
CA ARG A 69 -14.39 2.40 1.23
C ARG A 69 -15.10 3.07 0.05
N LEU A 70 -14.47 3.06 -1.13
CA LEU A 70 -15.09 3.57 -2.34
C LEU A 70 -16.38 2.81 -2.68
N PRO A 71 -17.46 3.49 -3.09
CA PRO A 71 -18.71 2.85 -3.46
C PRO A 71 -18.50 1.76 -4.52
N GLY A 72 -18.78 0.53 -4.12
CA GLY A 72 -18.73 -0.64 -4.99
C GLY A 72 -17.34 -1.07 -5.47
N ALA A 73 -16.26 -0.50 -4.91
CA ALA A 73 -14.91 -0.89 -5.25
C ALA A 73 -14.56 -2.30 -4.78
N SER A 74 -13.60 -2.93 -5.46
CA SER A 74 -12.95 -4.15 -5.00
C SER A 74 -11.45 -3.92 -4.91
N VAL A 75 -10.87 -4.10 -3.72
CA VAL A 75 -9.41 -4.08 -3.51
C VAL A 75 -8.90 -5.52 -3.47
N THR A 76 -7.81 -5.80 -4.17
CA THR A 76 -7.21 -7.13 -4.23
C THR A 76 -5.69 -7.02 -4.10
N MET A 77 -5.13 -7.76 -3.14
CA MET A 77 -3.69 -7.92 -3.02
C MET A 77 -3.20 -8.92 -4.06
N VAL A 78 -2.22 -8.52 -4.87
CA VAL A 78 -1.71 -9.29 -6.01
C VAL A 78 -0.21 -9.49 -5.87
N ALA A 79 0.30 -10.70 -6.08
CA ALA A 79 1.74 -10.98 -6.09
C ALA A 79 2.09 -11.98 -7.20
N GLU A 80 3.37 -12.31 -7.40
CA GLU A 80 3.78 -13.36 -8.35
C GLU A 80 3.09 -14.70 -8.10
N ARG A 81 2.92 -15.05 -6.82
CA ARG A 81 2.18 -16.23 -6.36
C ARG A 81 1.24 -15.82 -5.24
N ARG A 82 0.12 -16.53 -5.11
CA ARG A 82 -0.78 -16.39 -3.95
C ARG A 82 -0.05 -16.74 -2.65
N GLY A 83 -0.58 -16.22 -1.54
CA GLY A 83 -0.10 -16.55 -0.19
C GLY A 83 0.62 -15.39 0.48
N PRO A 84 1.24 -15.64 1.65
CA PRO A 84 1.89 -14.60 2.43
C PRO A 84 3.11 -14.02 1.71
N VAL A 85 3.19 -12.70 1.64
CA VAL A 85 4.35 -11.93 1.17
C VAL A 85 4.87 -11.11 2.34
N ARG A 86 6.18 -11.20 2.59
CA ARG A 86 6.84 -10.61 3.77
C ARG A 86 7.28 -9.18 3.51
N THR A 87 7.24 -8.37 4.56
CA THR A 87 7.69 -6.97 4.54
C THR A 87 9.21 -6.88 4.52
N ASP A 88 9.74 -5.69 4.26
CA ASP A 88 11.17 -5.35 4.36
C ASP A 88 11.80 -5.67 5.72
N THR A 89 11.03 -5.62 6.81
CA THR A 89 11.47 -6.03 8.15
C THR A 89 11.32 -7.53 8.43
N GLY A 90 10.61 -8.29 7.59
CA GLY A 90 10.35 -9.72 7.76
C GLY A 90 9.30 -10.10 8.82
N ASP A 91 9.02 -9.25 9.80
CA ASP A 91 8.14 -9.58 10.93
C ASP A 91 6.67 -9.78 10.52
N VAL A 92 6.22 -9.02 9.51
CA VAL A 92 4.82 -9.01 9.06
C VAL A 92 4.71 -9.61 7.66
N ALA A 93 3.59 -10.28 7.40
CA ALA A 93 3.20 -10.69 6.06
C ALA A 93 1.77 -10.27 5.76
N VAL A 94 1.52 -9.88 4.50
CA VAL A 94 0.18 -9.69 3.96
C VAL A 94 -0.06 -10.79 2.93
N VAL A 95 -1.28 -11.32 2.91
CA VAL A 95 -1.66 -12.39 1.99
C VAL A 95 -2.04 -11.79 0.64
N ALA A 96 -1.39 -12.24 -0.43
CA ALA A 96 -1.83 -12.03 -1.80
C ALA A 96 -2.95 -13.01 -2.14
N ASP A 97 -4.16 -12.50 -2.35
CA ASP A 97 -5.35 -13.28 -2.69
C ASP A 97 -5.28 -13.84 -4.11
N ARG A 98 -4.60 -13.13 -5.01
CA ARG A 98 -4.45 -13.49 -6.43
C ARG A 98 -2.98 -13.44 -6.83
N SER A 99 -2.59 -14.35 -7.73
CA SER A 99 -1.34 -14.21 -8.46
C SER A 99 -1.46 -13.18 -9.59
N LEU A 100 -0.32 -12.74 -10.16
CA LEU A 100 -0.27 -11.85 -11.32
C LEU A 100 -1.13 -12.38 -12.48
N ALA A 101 -1.10 -13.71 -12.71
CA ALA A 101 -1.87 -14.37 -13.77
C ALA A 101 -3.38 -14.36 -13.52
N GLU A 102 -3.81 -14.21 -12.27
CA GLU A 102 -5.22 -14.30 -11.86
C GLU A 102 -5.85 -12.92 -11.58
N ALA A 103 -5.06 -11.85 -11.55
CA ALA A 103 -5.52 -10.50 -11.22
C ALA A 103 -6.64 -9.99 -12.16
N GLY A 104 -6.60 -10.39 -13.44
CA GLY A 104 -7.52 -9.94 -14.47
C GLY A 104 -7.36 -8.44 -14.78
N ARG A 105 -8.41 -7.82 -15.36
CA ARG A 105 -8.41 -6.36 -15.64
C ARG A 105 -8.56 -5.55 -14.35
N LEU A 106 -7.76 -4.49 -14.23
CA LEU A 106 -7.77 -3.56 -13.11
C LEU A 106 -8.02 -2.14 -13.63
N ASP A 107 -8.85 -1.37 -12.91
CA ASP A 107 -9.04 0.06 -13.15
C ASP A 107 -7.93 0.88 -12.49
N VAL A 108 -7.39 0.40 -11.37
CA VAL A 108 -6.29 1.01 -10.65
C VAL A 108 -5.22 -0.05 -10.35
N LEU A 109 -3.97 0.28 -10.64
CA LEU A 109 -2.80 -0.44 -10.14
C LEU A 109 -2.08 0.42 -9.11
N LEU A 110 -1.68 -0.17 -7.98
CA LEU A 110 -0.79 0.44 -7.01
C LEU A 110 0.46 -0.40 -6.81
N VAL A 111 1.63 0.21 -7.01
CA VAL A 111 2.94 -0.40 -6.80
C VAL A 111 3.57 0.19 -5.53
N PRO A 112 3.69 -0.58 -4.44
CA PRO A 112 4.29 -0.07 -3.20
C PRO A 112 5.80 0.12 -3.37
N GLY A 113 6.42 0.80 -2.41
CA GLY A 113 7.85 0.76 -2.22
C GLY A 113 8.30 -0.42 -1.37
N ALA A 114 9.60 -0.47 -1.16
CA ALA A 114 10.30 -1.52 -0.47
C ALA A 114 11.61 -1.01 0.12
N GLY A 115 12.18 -1.81 1.04
CA GLY A 115 13.59 -1.72 1.39
C GLY A 115 14.50 -1.97 0.18
N ASN A 116 15.79 -1.65 0.32
CA ASN A 116 16.72 -1.62 -0.83
C ASN A 116 16.75 -2.95 -1.59
N ARG A 117 16.87 -4.06 -0.87
CA ARG A 117 16.89 -5.40 -1.46
C ARG A 117 15.61 -5.70 -2.25
N GLY A 118 14.45 -5.39 -1.68
CA GLY A 118 13.14 -5.65 -2.30
C GLY A 118 12.92 -4.81 -3.54
N VAL A 119 13.19 -3.50 -3.49
CA VAL A 119 12.98 -2.62 -4.65
C VAL A 119 13.97 -2.93 -5.79
N ILE A 120 15.23 -3.21 -5.49
CA ILE A 120 16.23 -3.58 -6.50
C ILE A 120 15.81 -4.88 -7.20
N ALA A 121 15.43 -5.92 -6.43
CA ALA A 121 14.96 -7.16 -7.00
C ALA A 121 13.69 -6.96 -7.87
N ALA A 122 12.77 -6.08 -7.47
CA ALA A 122 11.58 -5.77 -8.25
C ALA A 122 11.90 -5.04 -9.56
N MET A 123 12.86 -4.11 -9.56
CA MET A 123 13.32 -3.42 -10.78
C MET A 123 14.04 -4.36 -11.77
N GLU A 124 14.67 -5.43 -11.30
CA GLU A 124 15.36 -6.41 -12.15
C GLU A 124 14.42 -7.53 -12.63
N ASN A 125 13.28 -7.71 -11.96
CA ASN A 125 12.35 -8.79 -12.23
C ASN A 125 11.53 -8.56 -13.52
N GLN A 126 11.98 -9.18 -14.61
CA GLN A 126 11.34 -9.06 -15.92
C GLN A 126 9.92 -9.63 -15.97
N THR A 127 9.57 -10.62 -15.14
CA THR A 127 8.20 -11.14 -15.07
C THR A 127 7.27 -10.08 -14.50
N LEU A 128 7.67 -9.47 -13.39
CA LEU A 128 6.93 -8.42 -12.72
C LEU A 128 6.78 -7.18 -13.62
N LEU A 129 7.88 -6.68 -14.19
CA LEU A 129 7.84 -5.49 -15.05
C LEU A 129 6.98 -5.69 -16.30
N LYS A 130 7.02 -6.88 -16.92
CA LYS A 130 6.14 -7.22 -18.06
C LYS A 130 4.68 -7.20 -17.65
N TRP A 131 4.35 -7.74 -16.48
CA TRP A 131 2.99 -7.70 -15.96
C TRP A 131 2.52 -6.27 -15.66
N ILE A 132 3.36 -5.45 -15.01
CA ILE A 132 3.05 -4.04 -14.72
C ILE A 132 2.71 -3.29 -16.02
N ARG A 133 3.56 -3.40 -17.05
CA ARG A 133 3.30 -2.81 -18.37
C ARG A 133 1.99 -3.31 -18.98
N ALA A 134 1.72 -4.61 -18.89
CA ALA A 134 0.51 -5.19 -19.47
C ALA A 134 -0.77 -4.71 -18.77
N THR A 135 -0.73 -4.63 -17.45
CA THR A 135 -1.81 -4.12 -16.61
C THR A 135 -2.06 -2.63 -16.87
N ASP A 136 -1.00 -1.82 -16.90
CA ASP A 136 -1.07 -0.37 -17.11
C ASP A 136 -1.83 0.02 -18.39
N ARG A 137 -1.72 -0.76 -19.48
CA ARG A 137 -2.46 -0.48 -20.73
C ARG A 137 -3.98 -0.43 -20.57
N HIS A 138 -4.51 -0.94 -19.47
CA HIS A 138 -5.95 -1.03 -19.23
C HIS A 138 -6.42 -0.26 -17.98
N THR A 139 -5.50 0.26 -17.17
CA THR A 139 -5.85 1.04 -15.99
C THR A 139 -6.34 2.43 -16.38
N ARG A 140 -7.26 2.96 -15.56
CA ARG A 140 -7.57 4.40 -15.49
C ARG A 140 -6.48 5.15 -14.75
N PHE A 141 -5.90 4.54 -13.71
CA PHE A 141 -4.77 5.08 -12.96
C PHE A 141 -3.71 4.01 -12.66
N THR A 142 -2.45 4.37 -12.83
CA THR A 142 -1.31 3.57 -12.38
C THR A 142 -0.54 4.37 -11.35
N THR A 143 -0.46 3.85 -10.15
CA THR A 143 0.00 4.58 -8.98
C THR A 143 1.16 3.90 -8.30
N SER A 144 1.93 4.66 -7.53
CA SER A 144 2.97 4.11 -6.68
C SER A 144 3.14 4.90 -5.39
N VAL A 145 3.74 4.24 -4.40
CA VAL A 145 4.12 4.83 -3.12
C VAL A 145 5.62 4.65 -2.91
N CYS A 146 6.27 5.63 -2.29
CA CYS A 146 7.67 5.55 -1.88
C CYS A 146 8.59 5.19 -3.07
N THR A 147 9.44 4.18 -2.92
CA THR A 147 10.35 3.67 -3.96
C THR A 147 9.64 2.88 -5.06
N GLY A 148 8.32 2.65 -4.97
CA GLY A 148 7.53 1.99 -6.01
C GLY A 148 7.53 2.73 -7.35
N SER A 149 7.77 4.04 -7.34
CA SER A 149 7.95 4.81 -8.57
C SER A 149 9.23 4.43 -9.32
N LEU A 150 10.27 3.92 -8.64
CA LEU A 150 11.44 3.35 -9.31
C LEU A 150 11.09 2.09 -10.09
N VAL A 151 10.18 1.25 -9.56
CA VAL A 151 9.69 0.06 -10.27
C VAL A 151 8.87 0.47 -11.50
N LEU A 152 8.04 1.51 -11.40
CA LEU A 152 7.33 2.07 -12.55
C LEU A 152 8.29 2.68 -13.59
N ALA A 153 9.35 3.35 -13.16
CA ALA A 153 10.38 3.89 -14.04
C ALA A 153 11.16 2.76 -14.74
N ALA A 154 11.57 1.72 -14.00
CA ALA A 154 12.18 0.51 -14.56
C ALA A 154 11.26 -0.23 -15.55
N ALA A 155 9.93 -0.11 -15.38
CA ALA A 155 8.96 -0.63 -16.34
C ALA A 155 8.87 0.21 -17.63
N GLY A 156 9.50 1.39 -17.70
CA GLY A 156 9.43 2.35 -18.81
C GLY A 156 8.14 3.17 -18.83
N LEU A 157 7.44 3.27 -17.69
CA LEU A 157 6.12 3.93 -17.64
C LEU A 157 6.21 5.41 -17.27
N LEU A 158 7.35 5.85 -16.72
CA LEU A 158 7.55 7.22 -16.25
C LEU A 158 8.40 8.08 -17.18
N ASP A 159 8.88 7.57 -18.31
CA ASP A 159 9.72 8.31 -19.25
C ASP A 159 9.07 9.62 -19.71
N GLY A 160 9.82 10.72 -19.63
CA GLY A 160 9.40 12.09 -19.94
C GLY A 160 8.39 12.68 -18.94
N ARG A 161 8.14 12.04 -17.78
CA ARG A 161 7.12 12.48 -16.82
C ARG A 161 7.70 13.13 -15.58
N ARG A 162 6.85 13.96 -14.97
CA ARG A 162 7.02 14.40 -13.58
C ARG A 162 6.57 13.31 -12.62
N ALA A 163 7.38 13.02 -11.59
CA ALA A 163 7.05 12.06 -10.54
C ALA A 163 7.71 12.43 -9.20
N THR A 164 7.24 11.82 -8.11
CA THR A 164 7.91 11.84 -6.81
C THR A 164 8.28 10.41 -6.40
N THR A 165 9.09 10.28 -5.35
CA THR A 165 9.55 9.01 -4.78
C THR A 165 9.96 9.21 -3.32
N TYR A 166 10.52 8.19 -2.69
CA TYR A 166 11.15 8.33 -1.38
C TYR A 166 12.29 9.36 -1.43
N TRP A 167 12.38 10.24 -0.44
CA TRP A 167 13.30 11.38 -0.47
C TRP A 167 14.77 10.99 -0.71
N ALA A 168 15.22 9.87 -0.14
CA ALA A 168 16.60 9.41 -0.31
C ALA A 168 16.85 8.75 -1.68
N SER A 169 15.79 8.44 -2.43
CA SER A 169 15.84 7.82 -3.75
C SER A 169 15.60 8.80 -4.90
N ALA A 170 15.33 10.08 -4.59
CA ALA A 170 15.05 11.11 -5.58
C ALA A 170 16.19 11.27 -6.61
N GLU A 171 17.43 11.38 -6.12
CA GLU A 171 18.61 11.52 -6.98
C GLU A 171 18.81 10.29 -7.88
N TYR A 172 18.57 9.09 -7.36
CA TYR A 172 18.66 7.86 -8.17
C TYR A 172 17.61 7.84 -9.28
N LEU A 173 16.37 8.24 -8.99
CA LEU A 173 15.30 8.33 -9.98
C LEU A 173 15.69 9.24 -11.15
N GLU A 174 16.11 10.48 -10.88
CA GLU A 174 16.45 11.46 -11.93
C GLU A 174 17.71 11.11 -12.71
N LYS A 175 18.71 10.49 -12.07
CA LYS A 175 19.96 10.13 -12.74
C LYS A 175 19.84 8.87 -13.60
N THR A 176 18.91 7.98 -13.27
CA THR A 176 18.80 6.67 -13.92
C THR A 176 17.74 6.65 -15.01
N TYR A 177 16.68 7.46 -14.86
CA TYR A 177 15.52 7.44 -15.75
C TYR A 177 15.21 8.84 -16.27
N ASP A 178 14.53 8.93 -17.42
CA ASP A 178 14.03 10.19 -17.97
C ASP A 178 12.80 10.66 -17.17
N VAL A 179 13.01 11.05 -15.92
CA VAL A 179 11.95 11.44 -14.98
C VAL A 179 12.35 12.74 -14.31
N THR A 180 11.45 13.73 -14.33
CA THR A 180 11.62 14.97 -13.56
C THR A 180 11.11 14.76 -12.13
N TYR A 181 12.00 14.77 -11.14
CA TYR A 181 11.58 14.64 -9.75
C TYR A 181 10.90 15.92 -9.27
N VAL A 182 9.82 15.73 -8.51
CA VAL A 182 9.06 16.82 -7.89
C VAL A 182 8.93 16.51 -6.39
N PRO A 183 9.49 17.34 -5.49
CA PRO A 183 9.52 17.09 -4.05
C PRO A 183 8.18 17.42 -3.36
N GLU A 184 7.11 16.85 -3.89
CA GLU A 184 5.74 16.94 -3.37
C GLU A 184 5.32 15.62 -2.73
N ARG A 185 4.32 15.68 -1.84
CA ARG A 185 3.80 14.50 -1.14
C ARG A 185 3.20 13.49 -2.10
N PHE A 186 2.54 13.96 -3.15
CA PHE A 186 2.19 13.18 -4.32
C PHE A 186 2.18 14.05 -5.57
N VAL A 187 2.32 13.41 -6.73
CA VAL A 187 2.42 14.06 -8.03
C VAL A 187 1.53 13.29 -9.00
N GLU A 188 0.62 14.00 -9.65
CA GLU A 188 -0.18 13.46 -10.74
C GLU A 188 0.37 13.94 -12.09
N SER A 189 0.56 12.99 -13.01
CA SER A 189 1.04 13.22 -14.38
C SER A 189 0.23 12.35 -15.35
N GLY A 190 -0.88 12.91 -15.81
CA GLY A 190 -1.88 12.19 -16.61
C GLY A 190 -2.53 11.07 -15.80
N LYS A 191 -2.44 9.82 -16.26
CA LYS A 191 -2.96 8.66 -15.51
C LYS A 191 -2.02 8.15 -14.40
N PHE A 192 -0.82 8.71 -14.29
CA PHE A 192 0.16 8.27 -13.29
C PHE A 192 0.07 9.13 -12.04
N ILE A 193 -0.03 8.50 -10.86
CA ILE A 193 0.03 9.21 -9.58
C ILE A 193 1.08 8.55 -8.70
N THR A 194 2.19 9.24 -8.48
CA THR A 194 3.28 8.76 -7.61
C THR A 194 3.21 9.51 -6.29
N SER A 195 3.39 8.83 -5.16
CA SER A 195 3.50 9.46 -3.84
C SER A 195 4.87 9.27 -3.23
N ALA A 196 5.24 10.19 -2.33
CA ALA A 196 6.47 10.14 -1.57
C ALA A 196 6.47 8.97 -0.56
N GLY A 197 7.35 9.04 0.44
CA GLY A 197 7.58 7.95 1.39
C GLY A 197 6.35 7.56 2.23
N VAL A 198 6.13 6.25 2.33
CA VAL A 198 5.39 5.56 3.38
C VAL A 198 3.96 6.08 3.59
N SER A 199 3.76 7.04 4.51
CA SER A 199 2.42 7.55 4.82
C SER A 199 1.83 8.42 3.72
N ALA A 200 2.63 8.92 2.78
CA ALA A 200 2.14 9.73 1.66
C ALA A 200 1.16 8.97 0.75
N GLY A 201 1.16 7.63 0.80
CA GLY A 201 0.18 6.81 0.11
C GLY A 201 -1.27 7.04 0.59
N LEU A 202 -1.47 7.40 1.87
CA LEU A 202 -2.81 7.70 2.42
C LEU A 202 -3.38 8.98 1.80
N ASP A 203 -2.59 10.06 1.76
CA ASP A 203 -2.96 11.33 1.13
C ASP A 203 -3.26 11.14 -0.36
N MET A 204 -2.39 10.39 -1.06
CA MET A 204 -2.58 10.07 -2.47
C MET A 204 -3.86 9.25 -2.69
N ALA A 205 -4.17 8.32 -1.80
CA ALA A 205 -5.38 7.50 -1.90
C ALA A 205 -6.65 8.33 -1.69
N LEU A 206 -6.64 9.34 -0.82
CA LEU A 206 -7.77 10.28 -0.66
C LEU A 206 -7.95 11.15 -1.91
N HIS A 207 -6.86 11.65 -2.48
CA HIS A 207 -6.89 12.32 -3.78
C HIS A 207 -7.45 11.41 -4.88
N LEU A 208 -6.95 10.18 -4.96
CA LEU A 208 -7.43 9.20 -5.93
C LEU A 208 -8.91 8.83 -5.70
N ALA A 209 -9.38 8.81 -4.45
CA ALA A 209 -10.79 8.59 -4.15
C ALA A 209 -11.68 9.67 -4.79
N ALA A 210 -11.30 10.95 -4.65
CA ALA A 210 -12.01 12.06 -5.30
C ALA A 210 -12.00 11.92 -6.83
N ARG A 211 -10.88 11.48 -7.40
CA ARG A 211 -10.72 11.28 -8.86
C ARG A 211 -11.51 10.12 -9.42
N LEU A 212 -11.77 9.10 -8.61
CA LEU A 212 -12.60 7.95 -8.97
C LEU A 212 -14.10 8.20 -8.73
N THR A 213 -14.43 9.20 -7.91
CA THR A 213 -15.79 9.56 -7.49
C THR A 213 -15.99 11.07 -7.53
N ASP A 214 -16.02 11.73 -6.37
CA ASP A 214 -16.18 13.17 -6.15
C ASP A 214 -15.55 13.59 -4.80
N ASP A 215 -15.41 14.91 -4.60
CA ASP A 215 -14.78 15.50 -3.41
C ASP A 215 -15.54 15.16 -2.12
N ASP A 216 -16.87 15.09 -2.17
CA ASP A 216 -17.69 14.83 -0.99
C ASP A 216 -17.53 13.38 -0.50
N THR A 217 -17.43 12.42 -1.42
CA THR A 217 -17.12 11.03 -1.12
C THR A 217 -15.74 10.90 -0.50
N ALA A 218 -14.72 11.58 -1.07
CA ALA A 218 -13.37 11.55 -0.52
C ALA A 218 -13.30 12.14 0.91
N ARG A 219 -13.97 13.27 1.15
CA ARG A 219 -14.09 13.89 2.48
C ARG A 219 -14.82 12.99 3.47
N ALA A 220 -15.89 12.33 3.03
CA ALA A 220 -16.61 11.37 3.84
C ALA A 220 -15.73 10.17 4.23
N ILE A 221 -14.93 9.66 3.30
CA ILE A 221 -13.95 8.59 3.60
C ILE A 221 -12.90 9.10 4.59
N GLN A 222 -12.34 10.30 4.37
CA GLN A 222 -11.38 10.92 5.30
C GLN A 222 -11.93 10.98 6.72
N LEU A 223 -13.19 11.41 6.88
CA LEU A 223 -13.87 11.46 8.16
C LEU A 223 -14.13 10.06 8.73
N ALA A 224 -14.55 9.11 7.89
CA ALA A 224 -14.90 7.75 8.32
C ALA A 224 -13.70 6.98 8.90
N VAL A 225 -12.49 7.28 8.43
CA VAL A 225 -11.24 6.69 8.96
C VAL A 225 -10.51 7.63 9.93
N GLU A 226 -11.14 8.76 10.29
CA GLU A 226 -10.60 9.78 11.20
C GLU A 226 -9.18 10.23 10.82
N TYR A 227 -8.94 10.45 9.52
CA TYR A 227 -7.63 10.89 9.03
C TYR A 227 -7.42 12.39 9.26
N ASP A 228 -7.09 12.74 10.51
CA ASP A 228 -6.67 14.05 11.01
C ASP A 228 -5.28 13.94 11.70
N PRO A 229 -4.20 13.77 10.93
CA PRO A 229 -2.88 13.50 11.50
C PRO A 229 -2.33 14.71 12.26
N ARG A 230 -1.95 14.49 13.52
CA ARG A 230 -1.21 15.45 14.36
C ARG A 230 0.07 14.81 14.88
N PRO A 231 1.13 14.71 14.04
CA PRO A 231 2.38 14.06 14.44
C PRO A 231 3.01 14.74 15.67
N PRO A 232 3.60 13.99 16.61
CA PRO A 232 4.24 14.56 17.81
C PRO A 232 5.58 15.27 17.52
N PHE A 233 6.10 15.14 16.30
CA PHE A 233 7.37 15.75 15.87
C PHE A 233 7.22 16.36 14.46
N ASP A 234 7.95 17.43 14.18
CA ASP A 234 7.96 18.14 12.90
C ASP A 234 9.15 17.75 12.00
N SER A 235 9.55 16.48 12.04
CA SER A 235 10.72 15.95 11.33
C SER A 235 10.39 15.13 10.08
N GLY A 236 9.11 15.08 9.69
CA GLY A 236 8.65 14.32 8.52
C GLY A 236 9.02 14.96 7.17
N ASP A 237 9.32 16.26 7.15
CA ASP A 237 9.83 16.94 5.96
C ASP A 237 11.36 16.91 5.94
N TRP A 238 11.92 16.05 5.10
CA TRP A 238 13.36 15.88 4.96
C TRP A 238 14.09 17.18 4.58
N ARG A 239 13.42 18.16 3.96
CA ARG A 239 14.05 19.45 3.61
C ARG A 239 14.40 20.28 4.85
N ARG A 240 13.69 20.05 5.95
CA ARG A 240 13.88 20.74 7.24
C ARG A 240 14.75 19.95 8.22
N ALA A 241 15.02 18.68 7.94
CA ALA A 241 15.83 17.80 8.79
C ALA A 241 17.34 18.07 8.68
N SER A 242 18.05 17.99 9.81
CA SER A 242 19.50 18.08 9.86
C SER A 242 20.18 16.88 9.19
N ALA A 243 21.46 17.02 8.84
CA ALA A 243 22.24 15.93 8.26
C ALA A 243 22.35 14.73 9.21
N GLU A 244 22.53 14.97 10.50
CA GLU A 244 22.62 13.96 11.54
C GLU A 244 21.32 13.18 11.68
N LEU A 245 20.17 13.89 11.61
CA LEU A 245 18.87 13.25 11.68
C LEU A 245 18.60 12.38 10.45
N LYS A 246 18.95 12.85 9.25
CA LYS A 246 18.86 12.06 8.00
C LYS A 246 19.72 10.80 8.07
N ALA A 247 20.97 10.94 8.49
CA ALA A 247 21.89 9.80 8.64
C ALA A 247 21.35 8.78 9.66
N ARG A 248 20.85 9.25 10.80
CA ARG A 248 20.23 8.39 11.80
C ARG A 248 18.98 7.68 11.27
N ALA A 249 18.13 8.38 10.53
CA ALA A 249 16.92 7.80 9.94
C ALA A 249 17.25 6.69 8.94
N LEU A 250 18.24 6.91 8.07
CA LEU A 250 18.70 5.90 7.11
C LEU A 250 19.33 4.70 7.80
N LYS A 251 20.13 4.92 8.85
CA LYS A 251 20.72 3.83 9.64
C LYS A 251 19.64 2.96 10.31
N LEU A 252 18.59 3.58 10.86
CA LEU A 252 17.47 2.85 11.45
C LEU A 252 16.73 1.99 10.41
N LEU A 253 16.54 2.50 9.20
CA LEU A 253 15.94 1.72 8.11
C LEU A 253 16.84 0.53 7.75
N GLU A 254 18.13 0.77 7.52
CA GLU A 254 19.11 -0.28 7.21
C GLU A 254 19.14 -1.38 8.27
N ASP A 255 19.19 -1.01 9.56
CA ASP A 255 19.25 -1.96 10.68
C ASP A 255 17.97 -2.78 10.88
N SER A 256 16.84 -2.28 10.37
CA SER A 256 15.54 -2.95 10.52
C SER A 256 15.21 -3.90 9.36
N GLN A 257 15.94 -3.83 8.25
CA GLN A 257 15.66 -4.61 7.04
C GLN A 257 16.36 -5.97 7.05
N VAL A 258 15.74 -6.98 6.41
CA VAL A 258 16.24 -8.39 6.37
C VAL A 258 16.56 -8.92 4.98
#